data_AF-A0A1V5TTZ9-F1
#
_entry.id   AF-A0A1V5TTZ9-F1
#
_cell.length_a   1.000
_cell.length_b   1.000
_cell.length_c   1.000
_cell.angle_alpha   90.00
_cell.angle_beta   90.00
_cell.angle_gamma   90.00
#
_symmetry.space_group_name_H-M   'P 1'
#
loop_
_entity.id
_entity.type
_entity.pdbx_description
1 polymer ?
#
loop_
_entity_poly.entity_id
_entity_poly.type
_entity_poly.pdbx_seq_one_letter_code
_entity_poly.pdbx_strand_id
1 'polypeptide(L)'
;MAFEGLSDKLEAAFKRLRSKGSLTETDVREAMREVRLALLEADVNYKVAKDFTAKVTERAIGSKVTESLTPAQMVVKIVNEELIELMGGTQARLASAPHPPTVVMMCGLQGSGKTTHCAKIALMLKNRGHRPLLAACDIYRPAAIKQLQVVGEQAGVPVFEMGTSDPAAIAAEAVKLARDKGYDYVFLDTAGRLHIDEELMNELKNIKSQIKPHEILLVVDAMTGQDAVNVATAFNEALGIDGLVLTKLDGDTRGGAALSARAVTGKPIKFVGIGEKIGDLDDFHPDRMASRILGMGDVLSLIEKAETAIDRKKAEELEQKIRRNKIDFNDLYEQINQVKKMGSIKDTLAMIPGLGKKMQDVDVDERQFDRVQAIILSMTRQERENPDLINPSRKRRIAAGCGQQVEDVNKVINQLRQMQKLFKQFGGKGSKKRLKSMRGGFNGLEFQ
;
A
#
# COMPACT_ATOMS: atom_id res chain seq x y z
N MET A 1 -1.33 -3.11 21.80
CA MET A 1 -0.57 -2.83 20.55
C MET A 1 -0.65 -1.34 20.24
N ALA A 2 0.33 -0.76 19.52
CA ALA A 2 0.24 0.64 19.09
C ALA A 2 -1.10 0.96 18.40
N PHE A 3 -1.65 2.14 18.72
CA PHE A 3 -2.95 2.67 18.28
C PHE A 3 -4.23 2.06 18.89
N GLU A 4 -4.21 1.03 19.74
CA GLU A 4 -5.44 0.45 20.32
C GLU A 4 -6.32 1.48 21.04
N GLY A 5 -5.72 2.35 21.87
CA GLY A 5 -6.47 3.39 22.58
C GLY A 5 -7.11 4.45 21.66
N LEU A 6 -6.55 4.67 20.46
CA LEU A 6 -7.15 5.53 19.43
C LEU A 6 -8.29 4.78 18.72
N SER A 7 -8.09 3.50 18.39
CA SER A 7 -9.10 2.65 17.78
C SER A 7 -10.37 2.55 18.62
N ASP A 8 -10.26 2.29 19.92
CA ASP A 8 -11.42 2.15 20.81
C ASP A 8 -12.28 3.43 20.87
N LYS A 9 -11.62 4.60 20.91
CA LYS A 9 -12.30 5.90 20.97
C LYS A 9 -12.95 6.27 19.65
N LEU A 10 -12.27 6.00 18.53
CA LEU A 10 -12.86 6.17 17.20
C LEU A 10 -14.05 5.22 17.02
N GLU A 11 -13.93 3.97 17.45
CA GLU A 11 -15.04 3.02 17.39
C GLU A 11 -16.25 3.50 18.20
N ALA A 12 -16.03 4.02 19.41
CA ALA A 12 -17.08 4.59 20.24
C ALA A 12 -17.80 5.77 19.55
N ALA A 13 -17.05 6.68 18.94
CA ALA A 13 -17.60 7.81 18.17
C ALA A 13 -18.44 7.32 16.98
N PHE A 14 -17.95 6.32 16.23
CA PHE A 14 -18.66 5.76 15.09
C PHE A 14 -19.84 4.86 15.48
N LYS A 15 -19.83 4.23 16.65
CA LYS A 15 -20.96 3.44 17.16
C LYS A 15 -22.20 4.30 17.38
N ARG A 16 -22.02 5.53 17.88
CA ARG A 16 -23.11 6.51 18.03
C ARG A 16 -23.72 6.88 16.68
N LEU A 17 -22.88 7.16 15.68
CA LEU A 17 -23.33 7.45 14.31
C LEU A 17 -24.09 6.28 13.67
N ARG A 18 -23.65 5.04 13.89
CA ARG A 18 -24.30 3.83 13.36
C ARG A 18 -25.69 3.58 13.94
N SER A 19 -25.97 4.08 15.14
CA SER A 19 -27.27 3.90 15.81
C SER A 19 -28.40 4.77 15.22
N LYS A 20 -28.05 5.79 14.43
CA LYS A 20 -29.01 6.72 13.81
C LYS A 20 -29.27 6.33 12.35
N GLY A 21 -30.55 6.20 11.96
CA GLY A 21 -30.95 5.83 10.60
C GLY A 21 -30.74 6.93 9.54
N SER A 22 -30.62 8.18 9.98
CA SER A 22 -30.23 9.33 9.15
C SER A 22 -29.33 10.25 9.97
N LEU A 23 -28.35 10.88 9.32
CA LEU A 23 -27.40 11.77 9.98
C LEU A 23 -27.71 13.21 9.61
N THR A 24 -27.81 14.07 10.62
CA THR A 24 -27.85 15.51 10.45
C THR A 24 -26.44 16.10 10.44
N GLU A 25 -26.29 17.33 9.96
CA GLU A 25 -25.02 18.05 10.03
C GLU A 25 -24.50 18.18 11.47
N THR A 26 -25.40 18.36 12.44
CA THR A 26 -25.05 18.42 13.87
C THR A 26 -24.44 17.10 14.35
N ASP A 27 -24.99 15.96 13.95
CA ASP A 27 -24.48 14.63 14.32
C ASP A 27 -23.05 14.41 13.82
N VAL A 28 -22.77 14.83 12.58
CA VAL A 28 -21.43 14.75 11.99
C VAL A 28 -20.44 15.62 12.77
N ARG A 29 -20.83 16.86 13.11
CA ARG A 29 -19.97 17.78 13.88
C ARG A 29 -19.68 17.27 15.29
N GLU A 30 -20.67 16.67 15.96
CA GLU A 30 -20.47 16.05 17.28
C GLU A 30 -19.49 14.88 17.22
N ALA A 31 -19.68 13.97 16.27
CA ALA A 31 -18.75 12.85 16.08
C ALA A 31 -17.33 13.34 15.73
N MET A 32 -17.19 14.37 14.89
CA MET A 32 -15.88 14.94 14.56
C MET A 32 -15.22 15.63 15.75
N ARG A 33 -16.00 16.17 16.70
CA ARG A 33 -15.46 16.67 17.97
C ARG A 33 -14.87 15.56 18.82
N GLU A 34 -15.53 14.40 18.90
CA GLU A 34 -15.01 13.22 19.60
C GLU A 34 -13.75 12.66 18.91
N VAL A 35 -13.77 12.54 17.58
CA VAL A 35 -12.60 12.16 16.77
C VAL A 35 -11.43 13.11 17.03
N ARG A 36 -11.68 14.42 17.08
CA ARG A 36 -10.63 15.41 17.39
C ARG A 36 -10.03 15.19 18.78
N LEU A 37 -10.86 14.94 19.78
CA LEU A 37 -10.38 14.66 21.14
C LEU A 37 -9.54 13.39 21.18
N ALA A 38 -9.99 12.32 20.50
CA ALA A 38 -9.23 11.07 20.41
C ALA A 38 -7.86 11.27 19.74
N LEU A 39 -7.79 12.07 18.67
CA LEU A 39 -6.52 12.40 18.01
C LEU A 39 -5.58 13.20 18.93
N LEU A 40 -6.11 14.18 19.68
CA LEU A 40 -5.31 14.97 20.63
C LEU A 40 -4.78 14.12 21.79
N GLU A 41 -5.62 13.22 22.33
CA GLU A 41 -5.20 12.26 23.35
C GLU A 41 -4.20 11.25 22.82
N ALA A 42 -4.17 11.05 21.50
CA ALA A 42 -3.18 10.26 20.81
C ALA A 42 -1.89 11.06 20.46
N ASP A 43 -1.70 12.23 21.10
CA ASP A 43 -0.56 13.14 20.90
C ASP A 43 -0.40 13.63 19.44
N VAL A 44 -1.50 13.67 18.67
CA VAL A 44 -1.53 14.37 17.38
C VAL A 44 -1.48 15.87 17.64
N ASN A 45 -0.71 16.58 16.84
CA ASN A 45 -0.61 18.03 16.90
C ASN A 45 -1.99 18.71 16.75
N TYR A 46 -2.25 19.72 17.58
CA TYR A 46 -3.55 20.40 17.61
C TYR A 46 -3.99 20.96 16.25
N LYS A 47 -3.06 21.58 15.51
CA LYS A 47 -3.35 22.14 14.19
C LYS A 47 -3.71 21.02 13.22
N VAL A 48 -2.95 19.93 13.21
CA VAL A 48 -3.19 18.77 12.35
C VAL A 48 -4.54 18.12 12.65
N ALA A 49 -4.87 17.89 13.93
CA ALA A 49 -6.16 17.32 14.33
C ALA A 49 -7.35 18.24 13.99
N LYS A 50 -7.18 19.56 14.15
CA LYS A 50 -8.19 20.56 13.77
C LYS A 50 -8.42 20.59 12.27
N ASP A 51 -7.36 20.65 11.48
CA ASP A 51 -7.45 20.75 10.02
C ASP A 51 -8.02 19.45 9.42
N PHE A 52 -7.58 18.30 9.93
CA PHE A 52 -8.13 16.99 9.57
C PHE A 52 -9.63 16.90 9.83
N THR A 53 -10.08 17.20 11.05
CA THR A 53 -11.51 17.10 11.40
C THR A 53 -12.37 18.12 10.65
N ALA A 54 -11.84 19.31 10.34
CA ALA A 54 -12.53 20.28 9.50
C ALA A 54 -12.74 19.76 8.07
N LYS A 55 -11.70 19.22 7.45
CA LYS A 55 -11.75 18.65 6.08
C LYS A 55 -12.73 17.46 6.01
N VAL A 56 -12.67 16.56 6.99
CA VAL A 56 -13.62 15.43 7.08
C VAL A 56 -15.05 15.93 7.26
N THR A 57 -15.28 16.92 8.12
CA THR A 57 -16.62 17.49 8.37
C THR A 57 -17.20 18.07 7.09
N GLU A 58 -16.44 18.90 6.38
CA GLU A 58 -16.85 19.53 5.12
C GLU A 58 -17.21 18.48 4.06
N ARG A 59 -16.34 17.47 3.87
CA ARG A 59 -16.60 16.36 2.93
C ARG A 59 -17.81 15.53 3.33
N ALA A 60 -17.99 15.24 4.62
CA ALA A 60 -19.10 14.43 5.10
C ALA A 60 -20.47 15.11 4.93
N ILE A 61 -20.54 16.44 5.09
CA ILE A 61 -21.77 17.22 4.89
C ILE A 61 -22.08 17.39 3.40
N GLY A 62 -21.05 17.62 2.58
CA GLY A 62 -21.20 17.85 1.13
C GLY A 62 -21.39 16.57 0.30
N SER A 63 -21.06 15.40 0.85
CA SER A 63 -21.17 14.13 0.12
C SER A 63 -22.59 13.60 0.11
N LYS A 64 -23.13 13.34 -1.09
CA LYS A 64 -24.37 12.58 -1.22
C LYS A 64 -24.11 11.11 -0.87
N VAL A 65 -24.97 10.55 -0.04
CA VAL A 65 -24.93 9.12 0.31
C VAL A 65 -25.21 8.32 -0.96
N THR A 66 -24.28 7.46 -1.36
CA THR A 66 -24.51 6.49 -2.44
C THR A 66 -25.54 5.45 -2.00
N GLU A 67 -26.38 4.97 -2.92
CA GLU A 67 -27.47 4.00 -2.62
C GLU A 67 -27.00 2.72 -1.89
N SER A 68 -25.71 2.39 -1.96
CA SER A 68 -25.11 1.17 -1.40
C SER A 68 -24.53 1.31 0.01
N LEU A 69 -24.38 2.53 0.54
CA LEU A 69 -23.73 2.77 1.83
C LEU A 69 -24.68 3.48 2.78
N THR A 70 -24.64 3.09 4.06
CA THR A 70 -25.33 3.87 5.10
C THR A 70 -24.59 5.19 5.32
N PRO A 71 -25.28 6.26 5.78
CA PRO A 71 -24.62 7.53 6.10
C PRO A 71 -23.42 7.36 7.06
N ALA A 72 -23.52 6.47 8.05
CA ALA A 72 -22.43 6.18 8.97
C ALA A 72 -21.23 5.51 8.29
N GLN A 73 -21.46 4.56 7.37
CA GLN A 73 -20.40 3.96 6.57
C GLN A 73 -19.72 4.97 5.65
N MET A 74 -20.47 5.94 5.11
CA MET A 74 -19.91 7.01 4.30
C MET A 74 -18.97 7.90 5.12
N VAL A 75 -19.35 8.27 6.35
CA VAL A 75 -18.48 9.04 7.24
C VAL A 75 -17.20 8.26 7.57
N VAL A 76 -17.31 6.97 7.91
CA VAL A 76 -16.14 6.12 8.19
C VAL A 76 -15.22 6.02 6.97
N LYS A 77 -15.80 5.88 5.77
CA LYS A 77 -15.05 5.88 4.51
C LYS A 77 -14.28 7.20 4.31
N ILE A 78 -14.94 8.34 4.48
CA ILE A 78 -14.30 9.65 4.33
C ILE A 78 -13.15 9.81 5.34
N VAL A 79 -13.37 9.41 6.59
CA VAL A 79 -12.31 9.44 7.62
C VAL A 79 -11.13 8.55 7.21
N ASN A 80 -11.38 7.34 6.70
CA ASN A 80 -10.33 6.44 6.24
C ASN A 80 -9.52 7.05 5.09
N GLU A 81 -10.19 7.55 4.06
CA GLU A 81 -9.54 8.20 2.91
C GLU A 81 -8.69 9.39 3.34
N GLU A 82 -9.22 10.24 4.22
CA GLU A 82 -8.49 11.39 4.74
C GLU A 82 -7.30 11.00 5.62
N LEU A 83 -7.40 9.92 6.41
CA LEU A 83 -6.27 9.39 7.18
C LEU A 83 -5.17 8.85 6.26
N ILE A 84 -5.55 8.15 5.18
CA ILE A 84 -4.62 7.64 4.17
C ILE A 84 -3.89 8.82 3.49
N GLU A 85 -4.63 9.85 3.08
CA GLU A 85 -4.05 11.05 2.47
C GLU A 85 -3.10 11.76 3.43
N LEU A 86 -3.50 11.93 4.69
CA LEU A 86 -2.69 12.53 5.75
C LEU A 86 -1.37 11.77 5.97
N MET A 87 -1.37 10.45 5.79
CA MET A 87 -0.20 9.58 5.92
C MET A 87 0.69 9.51 4.66
N GLY A 88 0.31 10.17 3.57
CA GLY A 88 1.09 10.24 2.33
C GLY A 88 0.51 9.47 1.14
N GLY A 89 -0.71 8.93 1.27
CA GLY A 89 -1.43 8.28 0.19
C GLY A 89 -0.89 6.89 -0.11
N THR A 90 0.16 6.82 -0.94
CA THR A 90 0.74 5.56 -1.41
C THR A 90 2.09 5.26 -0.76
N GLN A 91 2.44 3.98 -0.71
CA GLN A 91 3.77 3.52 -0.27
C GLN A 91 4.88 4.22 -1.06
N ALA A 92 5.85 4.81 -0.35
CA ALA A 92 7.04 5.42 -0.93
C ALA A 92 8.23 4.46 -0.82
N ARG A 93 8.95 4.26 -1.93
CA ARG A 93 10.17 3.43 -1.97
C ARG A 93 11.41 4.25 -1.64
N LEU A 94 12.43 3.61 -1.10
CA LEU A 94 13.78 4.18 -0.98
C LEU A 94 14.31 4.55 -2.38
N ALA A 95 15.06 5.65 -2.46
CA ALA A 95 15.70 6.10 -3.68
C ALA A 95 16.65 5.03 -4.21
N SER A 96 16.85 5.07 -5.52
CA SER A 96 17.84 4.27 -6.21
C SER A 96 18.51 5.17 -7.22
N ALA A 97 19.82 5.36 -7.07
CA ALA A 97 20.61 6.18 -7.97
C ALA A 97 20.71 5.49 -9.35
N PRO A 98 20.62 6.24 -10.46
CA PRO A 98 20.86 5.69 -11.80
C PRO A 98 22.24 5.04 -11.93
N HIS A 99 23.22 5.56 -11.18
CA HIS A 99 24.58 5.05 -11.11
C HIS A 99 24.94 4.82 -9.63
N PRO A 100 25.25 3.58 -9.22
CA PRO A 100 25.66 3.28 -7.86
C PRO A 100 26.95 4.03 -7.45
N PRO A 101 27.15 4.35 -6.15
CA PRO A 101 26.27 4.02 -5.03
C PRO A 101 25.13 5.02 -4.81
N THR A 102 23.99 4.51 -4.34
CA THR A 102 22.93 5.34 -3.75
C THR A 102 23.35 5.74 -2.34
N VAL A 103 23.50 7.03 -2.09
CA VAL A 103 23.91 7.56 -0.78
C VAL A 103 22.69 8.01 0.01
N VAL A 104 22.50 7.45 1.19
CA VAL A 104 21.40 7.74 2.11
C VAL A 104 21.96 8.33 3.40
N MET A 105 21.54 9.54 3.77
CA MET A 105 21.95 10.19 5.01
C MET A 105 20.86 10.04 6.08
N MET A 106 21.23 9.55 7.25
CA MET A 106 20.30 9.25 8.33
C MET A 106 20.45 10.31 9.42
N CYS A 107 19.45 11.17 9.59
CA CYS A 107 19.46 12.28 10.56
C CYS A 107 18.33 12.17 11.58
N GLY A 108 18.41 12.94 12.67
CA GLY A 108 17.40 12.97 13.73
C GLY A 108 17.99 13.13 15.12
N LEU A 109 17.12 13.33 16.11
CA LEU A 109 17.53 13.56 17.50
C LEU A 109 18.30 12.38 18.10
N GLN A 110 19.02 12.64 19.18
CA GLN A 110 19.66 11.60 19.97
C GLN A 110 18.62 10.60 20.50
N GLY A 111 18.93 9.30 20.48
CA GLY A 111 18.04 8.26 20.98
C GLY A 111 16.84 7.91 20.07
N SER A 112 16.68 8.58 18.93
CA SER A 112 15.63 8.26 17.93
C SER A 112 15.83 6.92 17.21
N GLY A 113 16.97 6.25 17.38
CA GLY A 113 17.23 4.94 16.78
C GLY A 113 17.91 4.94 15.41
N LYS A 114 18.59 6.04 15.03
CA LYS A 114 19.36 6.17 13.76
C LYS A 114 20.27 4.97 13.47
N THR A 115 21.29 4.73 14.30
CA THR A 115 22.27 3.64 14.16
C THR A 115 21.61 2.27 13.95
N THR A 116 20.58 1.98 14.74
CA THR A 116 19.83 0.72 14.62
C THR A 116 19.09 0.64 13.28
N HIS A 117 18.39 1.70 12.88
CA HIS A 117 17.61 1.70 11.63
C HIS A 117 18.49 1.75 10.38
N CYS A 118 19.69 2.35 10.45
CA CYS A 118 20.72 2.22 9.41
C CYS A 118 20.99 0.73 9.11
N ALA A 119 21.27 -0.05 10.16
CA ALA A 119 21.57 -1.48 10.03
C ALA A 119 20.35 -2.31 9.62
N LYS A 120 19.16 -2.00 10.14
CA LYS A 120 17.90 -2.67 9.73
C LYS A 120 17.60 -2.48 8.24
N ILE A 121 17.67 -1.23 7.74
CA ILE A 121 17.40 -0.93 6.34
C ILE A 121 18.45 -1.59 5.44
N ALA A 122 19.73 -1.57 5.86
CA ALA A 122 20.78 -2.26 5.15
C ALA A 122 20.57 -3.79 5.11
N LEU A 123 20.14 -4.42 6.20
CA LEU A 123 19.78 -5.84 6.20
C LEU A 123 18.64 -6.14 5.23
N MET A 124 17.58 -5.31 5.24
CA MET A 124 16.45 -5.46 4.32
C MET A 124 16.91 -5.37 2.86
N LEU A 125 17.77 -4.40 2.51
CA LEU A 125 18.33 -4.26 1.17
C LEU A 125 19.22 -5.44 0.79
N LYS A 126 20.06 -5.92 1.70
CA LYS A 126 20.89 -7.11 1.50
C LYS A 126 20.04 -8.35 1.20
N ASN A 127 18.95 -8.55 1.93
CA ASN A 127 17.99 -9.64 1.68
C ASN A 127 17.27 -9.49 0.32
N ARG A 128 17.18 -8.27 -0.21
CA ARG A 128 16.67 -7.96 -1.57
C ARG A 128 17.75 -8.08 -2.66
N GLY A 129 18.96 -8.52 -2.32
CA GLY A 129 20.05 -8.76 -3.28
C GLY A 129 21.03 -7.58 -3.46
N HIS A 130 20.88 -6.50 -2.70
CA HIS A 130 21.77 -5.35 -2.74
C HIS A 130 23.05 -5.57 -1.90
N ARG A 131 24.06 -4.72 -2.11
CA ARG A 131 25.33 -4.71 -1.38
C ARG A 131 25.51 -3.37 -0.65
N PRO A 132 24.85 -3.19 0.52
CA PRO A 132 24.97 -1.96 1.30
C PRO A 132 26.29 -1.86 2.06
N LEU A 133 26.69 -0.64 2.36
CA LEU A 133 27.80 -0.24 3.23
C LEU A 133 27.29 0.75 4.28
N LEU A 134 27.65 0.57 5.55
CA LEU A 134 27.37 1.53 6.62
C LEU A 134 28.61 2.41 6.85
N ALA A 135 28.43 3.70 7.10
CA ALA A 135 29.52 4.63 7.41
C ALA A 135 29.29 5.29 8.77
N ALA A 136 30.27 5.16 9.67
CA ALA A 136 30.21 5.67 11.03
C ALA A 136 30.55 7.18 11.08
N CYS A 137 29.55 8.04 10.85
CA CYS A 137 29.73 9.50 10.88
C CYS A 137 29.43 10.11 12.27
N ASP A 138 28.85 9.35 13.21
CA ASP A 138 28.72 9.75 14.62
C ASP A 138 30.04 9.52 15.38
N ILE A 139 30.94 10.51 15.31
CA ILE A 139 32.25 10.49 15.99
C ILE A 139 32.21 11.04 17.41
N TYR A 140 31.11 11.70 17.79
CA TYR A 140 31.00 12.43 19.05
C TYR A 140 30.46 11.57 20.18
N ARG A 141 29.54 10.66 19.87
CA ARG A 141 28.91 9.82 20.88
C ARG A 141 29.84 8.67 21.29
N PRO A 142 30.12 8.49 22.61
CA PRO A 142 30.95 7.40 23.08
C PRO A 142 30.45 6.04 22.59
N ALA A 143 31.37 5.24 22.06
CA ALA A 143 31.12 3.91 21.51
C ALA A 143 30.09 3.85 20.36
N ALA A 144 29.71 4.96 19.71
CA ALA A 144 28.77 4.94 18.58
C ALA A 144 29.32 4.16 17.38
N ILE A 145 30.60 4.34 17.06
CA ILE A 145 31.27 3.54 16.03
C ILE A 145 31.21 2.04 16.37
N LYS A 146 31.52 1.68 17.63
CA LYS A 146 31.47 0.29 18.06
C LYS A 146 30.04 -0.26 18.06
N GLN A 147 29.05 0.55 18.43
CA GLN A 147 27.63 0.21 18.34
C GLN A 147 27.26 -0.09 16.88
N LEU A 148 27.64 0.78 15.93
CA LEU A 148 27.38 0.57 14.50
C LEU A 148 28.06 -0.71 13.99
N GLN A 149 29.30 -0.99 14.41
CA GLN A 149 30.00 -2.24 14.07
C GLN A 149 29.24 -3.48 14.56
N VAL A 150 28.75 -3.47 15.80
CA VAL A 150 27.99 -4.60 16.36
C VAL A 150 26.69 -4.83 15.59
N VAL A 151 25.91 -3.77 15.33
CA VAL A 151 24.66 -3.92 14.56
C VAL A 151 24.92 -4.24 13.08
N GLY A 152 26.02 -3.74 12.52
CA GLY A 152 26.48 -4.07 11.17
C GLY A 152 26.88 -5.54 11.04
N GLU A 153 27.60 -6.08 12.02
CA GLU A 153 27.95 -7.51 12.09
C GLU A 153 26.70 -8.39 12.22
N GLN A 154 25.74 -8.00 13.06
CA GLN A 154 24.45 -8.70 13.17
C GLN A 154 23.65 -8.69 11.86
N ALA A 155 23.68 -7.59 11.11
CA ALA A 155 23.09 -7.50 9.76
C ALA A 155 23.95 -8.22 8.69
N GLY A 156 25.20 -8.57 9.02
CA GLY A 156 26.22 -9.00 8.08
C GLY A 156 26.50 -7.97 6.98
N VAL A 157 26.47 -6.69 7.33
CA VAL A 157 26.74 -5.54 6.44
C VAL A 157 28.05 -4.88 6.90
N PRO A 158 29.00 -4.61 5.99
CA PRO A 158 30.27 -3.99 6.34
C PRO A 158 30.08 -2.56 6.85
N VAL A 159 30.94 -2.16 7.79
CA VAL A 159 30.98 -0.82 8.37
C VAL A 159 32.31 -0.17 8.03
N PHE A 160 32.26 1.05 7.51
CA PHE A 160 33.40 1.93 7.27
C PHE A 160 33.54 2.93 8.42
N GLU A 161 34.77 3.08 8.93
CA GLU A 161 35.13 4.06 9.95
C GLU A 161 36.54 4.63 9.69
N MET A 162 36.80 5.83 10.22
CA MET A 162 38.15 6.44 10.23
C MET A 162 38.44 7.09 11.60
N GLY A 163 37.96 6.48 12.69
CA GLY A 163 38.12 7.00 14.05
C GLY A 163 37.45 8.36 14.24
N THR A 164 38.16 9.31 14.85
CA THR A 164 37.67 10.66 15.19
C THR A 164 37.96 11.71 14.10
N SER A 165 38.03 11.28 12.84
CA SER A 165 38.22 12.18 11.68
C SER A 165 36.93 12.99 11.42
N ASP A 166 37.03 14.10 10.68
CA ASP A 166 35.88 14.93 10.30
C ASP A 166 34.74 14.10 9.66
N PRO A 167 33.47 14.23 10.09
CA PRO A 167 32.36 13.41 9.58
C PRO A 167 32.15 13.52 8.07
N ALA A 168 32.40 14.69 7.47
CA ALA A 168 32.29 14.87 6.02
C ALA A 168 33.40 14.12 5.27
N ALA A 169 34.63 14.11 5.81
CA ALA A 169 35.72 13.31 5.27
C ALA A 169 35.43 11.80 5.35
N ILE A 170 34.88 11.31 6.47
CA ILE A 170 34.46 9.91 6.62
C ILE A 170 33.42 9.54 5.56
N ALA A 171 32.40 10.38 5.39
CA ALA A 171 31.37 10.16 4.38
C ALA A 171 31.95 10.14 2.94
N ALA A 172 32.90 11.02 2.63
CA ALA A 172 33.52 11.08 1.32
C ALA A 172 34.33 9.81 0.99
N GLU A 173 35.16 9.37 1.92
CA GLU A 173 35.96 8.15 1.74
C GLU A 173 35.07 6.88 1.76
N ALA A 174 33.97 6.85 2.53
CA ALA A 174 33.00 5.76 2.47
C ALA A 174 32.36 5.63 1.08
N VAL A 175 31.96 6.76 0.48
CA VAL A 175 31.36 6.79 -0.86
C VAL A 175 32.39 6.38 -1.92
N LYS A 176 33.65 6.77 -1.76
CA LYS A 176 34.73 6.35 -2.65
C LYS A 176 34.98 4.83 -2.55
N LEU A 177 35.11 4.30 -1.34
CA LEU A 177 35.23 2.86 -1.10
C LEU A 177 34.05 2.08 -1.70
N ALA A 178 32.84 2.64 -1.61
CA ALA A 178 31.64 2.05 -2.19
C ALA A 178 31.73 1.91 -3.71
N ARG A 179 32.22 2.95 -4.39
CA ARG A 179 32.49 2.90 -5.84
C ARG A 179 33.56 1.86 -6.18
N ASP A 180 34.66 1.84 -5.44
CA ASP A 180 35.81 0.97 -5.74
C ASP A 180 35.50 -0.52 -5.52
N LYS A 181 34.69 -0.85 -4.51
CA LYS A 181 34.35 -2.24 -4.13
C LYS A 181 32.98 -2.72 -4.63
N GLY A 182 32.26 -1.86 -5.36
CA GLY A 182 30.95 -2.17 -5.94
C GLY A 182 29.85 -2.38 -4.90
N TYR A 183 29.82 -1.54 -3.86
CA TYR A 183 28.67 -1.40 -2.97
C TYR A 183 27.64 -0.48 -3.63
N ASP A 184 26.37 -0.87 -3.62
CA ASP A 184 25.30 -0.16 -4.34
C ASP A 184 24.51 0.82 -3.47
N TYR A 185 24.60 0.68 -2.15
CA TYR A 185 24.04 1.59 -1.16
C TYR A 185 25.07 1.98 -0.12
N VAL A 186 25.07 3.26 0.29
CA VAL A 186 25.88 3.78 1.40
C VAL A 186 24.97 4.50 2.38
N PHE A 187 24.93 4.03 3.63
CA PHE A 187 24.18 4.67 4.71
C PHE A 187 25.13 5.45 5.60
N LEU A 188 24.93 6.76 5.68
CA LEU A 188 25.67 7.65 6.57
C LEU A 188 24.92 7.73 7.91
N ASP A 189 25.45 7.09 8.95
CA ASP A 189 24.92 7.19 10.32
C ASP A 189 25.50 8.42 10.99
N THR A 190 24.74 9.52 11.02
CA THR A 190 25.22 10.80 11.57
C THR A 190 24.95 10.92 13.07
N ALA A 191 25.69 11.82 13.72
CA ALA A 191 25.41 12.17 15.11
C ALA A 191 23.97 12.70 15.30
N GLY A 192 23.46 12.55 16.53
CA GLY A 192 22.27 13.28 16.98
C GLY A 192 22.55 14.04 18.25
N ARG A 193 21.77 15.08 18.52
CA ARG A 193 21.79 15.85 19.78
C ARG A 193 20.42 15.82 20.45
N LEU A 194 20.38 16.16 21.73
CA LEU A 194 19.15 16.29 22.54
C LEU A 194 18.26 17.42 22.02
N HIS A 195 18.87 18.51 21.56
CA HIS A 195 18.18 19.65 20.96
C HIS A 195 18.78 19.96 19.60
N ILE A 196 18.00 20.65 18.76
CA ILE A 196 18.49 21.21 17.51
C ILE A 196 19.46 22.33 17.87
N ASP A 197 20.72 22.13 17.52
CA ASP A 197 21.79 23.10 17.75
C ASP A 197 22.39 23.50 16.40
N GLU A 198 22.76 24.77 16.25
CA GLU A 198 23.29 25.33 15.02
C GLU A 198 24.56 24.61 14.57
N GLU A 199 25.42 24.20 15.50
CA GLU A 199 26.66 23.48 15.19
C GLU A 199 26.38 22.14 14.49
N LEU A 200 25.47 21.33 15.04
CA LEU A 200 25.07 20.06 14.42
C LEU A 200 24.44 20.29 13.05
N MET A 201 23.54 21.29 12.94
CA MET A 201 22.87 21.55 11.67
C MET A 201 23.85 22.04 10.60
N ASN A 202 24.87 22.81 10.98
CA ASN A 202 25.92 23.25 10.07
C ASN A 202 26.81 22.09 9.62
N GLU A 203 27.12 21.14 10.50
CA GLU A 203 27.83 19.91 10.14
C GLU A 203 27.02 19.06 9.14
N LEU A 204 25.73 18.82 9.42
CA LEU A 204 24.86 18.06 8.52
C LEU A 204 24.70 18.76 7.16
N LYS A 205 24.66 20.10 7.14
CA LYS A 205 24.69 20.90 5.90
C LYS A 205 26.02 20.73 5.16
N ASN A 206 27.15 20.69 5.89
CA ASN A 206 28.46 20.46 5.30
C ASN A 206 28.51 19.08 4.62
N ILE A 207 28.12 18.01 5.31
CA ILE A 207 28.01 16.65 4.73
C ILE A 207 27.10 16.66 3.50
N LYS A 208 25.91 17.27 3.61
CA LYS A 208 24.97 17.38 2.48
C LYS A 208 25.61 18.08 1.28
N SER A 209 26.33 19.18 1.49
CA SER A 209 26.93 19.98 0.42
C SER A 209 28.05 19.24 -0.32
N GLN A 210 28.88 18.49 0.41
CA GLN A 210 30.02 17.77 -0.15
C GLN A 210 29.60 16.45 -0.81
N ILE A 211 28.73 15.69 -0.14
CA ILE A 211 28.39 14.32 -0.56
C ILE A 211 27.18 14.28 -1.49
N LYS A 212 26.29 15.28 -1.39
CA LYS A 212 25.00 15.33 -2.11
C LYS A 212 24.24 14.00 -1.99
N PRO A 213 23.79 13.62 -0.77
CA PRO A 213 23.00 12.41 -0.58
C PRO A 213 21.82 12.36 -1.55
N HIS A 214 21.56 11.17 -2.09
CA HIS A 214 20.40 10.93 -2.96
C HIS A 214 19.11 10.91 -2.16
N GLU A 215 19.23 10.59 -0.87
CA GLU A 215 18.11 10.63 0.05
C GLU A 215 18.56 11.01 1.45
N ILE A 216 17.78 11.89 2.09
CA ILE A 216 17.93 12.25 3.50
C ILE A 216 16.72 11.74 4.28
N LEU A 217 16.95 10.79 5.18
CA LEU A 217 15.93 10.18 6.01
C LEU A 217 15.99 10.74 7.43
N LEU A 218 14.88 11.32 7.90
CA LEU A 218 14.72 11.72 9.28
C LEU A 218 14.11 10.58 10.10
N VAL A 219 14.85 10.13 11.11
CA VAL A 219 14.40 9.12 12.06
C VAL A 219 13.67 9.81 13.21
N VAL A 220 12.41 9.43 13.41
CA VAL A 220 11.51 10.01 14.41
C VAL A 220 11.02 8.89 15.33
N ASP A 221 11.10 9.13 16.63
CA ASP A 221 10.54 8.23 17.63
C ASP A 221 9.02 8.43 17.73
N ALA A 222 8.25 7.35 17.57
CA ALA A 222 6.79 7.39 17.65
C ALA A 222 6.27 7.79 19.04
N MET A 223 7.10 7.68 20.08
CA MET A 223 6.81 8.19 21.44
C MET A 223 6.93 9.71 21.55
N THR A 224 7.69 10.36 20.66
CA THR A 224 7.90 11.81 20.71
C THR A 224 6.64 12.50 20.20
N GLY A 225 5.79 13.00 21.10
CA GLY A 225 4.51 13.63 20.77
C GLY A 225 4.64 14.93 19.95
N GLN A 226 4.26 16.07 20.54
CA GLN A 226 4.25 17.34 19.79
C GLN A 226 5.65 17.81 19.38
N ASP A 227 6.70 17.44 20.10
CA ASP A 227 8.08 17.82 19.78
C ASP A 227 8.57 17.23 18.45
N ALA A 228 7.99 16.11 17.99
CA ALA A 228 8.31 15.53 16.69
C ALA A 228 8.01 16.50 15.54
N VAL A 229 7.01 17.38 15.69
CA VAL A 229 6.68 18.41 14.70
C VAL A 229 7.78 19.45 14.59
N ASN A 230 8.25 19.96 15.73
CA ASN A 230 9.29 20.99 15.76
C ASN A 230 10.60 20.44 15.18
N VAL A 231 10.93 19.21 15.55
CA VAL A 231 12.09 18.48 15.01
C VAL A 231 11.96 18.31 13.51
N ALA A 232 10.85 17.74 13.04
CA ALA A 232 10.65 17.46 11.63
C ALA A 232 10.67 18.75 10.79
N THR A 233 10.11 19.84 11.30
CA THR A 233 10.13 21.16 10.65
C THR A 233 11.56 21.69 10.53
N ALA A 234 12.30 21.75 11.64
CA ALA A 234 13.64 22.32 11.64
C ALA A 234 14.63 21.53 10.76
N PHE A 235 14.58 20.19 10.81
CA PHE A 235 15.41 19.35 9.94
C PHE A 235 15.01 19.51 8.47
N ASN A 236 13.71 19.61 8.17
CA ASN A 236 13.24 19.82 6.80
C ASN A 236 13.63 21.19 6.25
N GLU A 237 13.53 22.27 7.04
CA GLU A 237 13.92 23.62 6.62
C GLU A 237 15.43 23.73 6.39
N ALA A 238 16.24 23.14 7.27
CA ALA A 238 17.68 23.26 7.20
C ALA A 238 18.34 22.30 6.20
N LEU A 239 17.83 21.07 6.08
CA LEU A 239 18.45 20.02 5.26
C LEU A 239 17.58 19.58 4.09
N GLY A 240 16.29 19.91 4.02
CA GLY A 240 15.38 19.43 2.98
C GLY A 240 15.31 17.91 2.97
N ILE A 241 14.68 17.32 3.99
CA ILE A 241 14.57 15.86 4.12
C ILE A 241 13.68 15.27 3.02
N ASP A 242 13.89 14.00 2.68
CA ASP A 242 13.18 13.33 1.59
C ASP A 242 12.17 12.29 2.08
N GLY A 243 12.39 11.75 3.28
CA GLY A 243 11.50 10.78 3.90
C GLY A 243 11.65 10.67 5.41
N LEU A 244 10.67 10.00 6.02
CA LEU A 244 10.61 9.74 7.45
C LEU A 244 10.77 8.24 7.73
N VAL A 245 11.47 7.92 8.82
CA VAL A 245 11.53 6.57 9.40
C VAL A 245 10.96 6.66 10.81
N LEU A 246 9.91 5.89 11.09
CA LEU A 246 9.30 5.86 12.42
C LEU A 246 9.84 4.69 13.22
N THR A 247 10.19 4.93 14.48
CA THR A 247 10.72 3.89 15.36
C THR A 247 9.79 3.66 16.55
N LYS A 248 9.94 2.51 17.22
CA LYS A 248 9.22 2.15 18.45
C LYS A 248 7.69 2.08 18.26
N LEU A 249 7.23 1.65 17.09
CA LEU A 249 5.80 1.44 16.81
C LEU A 249 5.25 0.16 17.46
N ASP A 250 6.08 -0.62 18.12
CA ASP A 250 5.72 -1.76 18.96
C ASP A 250 5.29 -1.37 20.38
N GLY A 251 5.75 -0.22 20.87
CA GLY A 251 5.34 0.31 22.17
C GLY A 251 3.85 0.68 22.21
N ASP A 252 3.34 1.01 23.40
CA ASP A 252 2.02 1.63 23.60
C ASP A 252 2.00 3.08 23.12
N THR A 253 2.45 3.28 21.89
CA THR A 253 2.64 4.58 21.29
C THR A 253 1.37 4.94 20.57
N ARG A 254 0.92 6.15 20.87
CA ARG A 254 -0.29 6.74 20.34
C ARG A 254 -0.16 7.13 18.87
N GLY A 255 1.05 7.05 18.29
CA GLY A 255 1.38 7.19 16.88
C GLY A 255 0.94 8.50 16.21
N GLY A 256 0.39 9.45 16.96
CA GLY A 256 0.06 10.79 16.49
C GLY A 256 1.29 11.62 16.10
N ALA A 257 2.45 11.28 16.66
CA ALA A 257 3.75 11.82 16.28
C ALA A 257 4.03 11.66 14.77
N ALA A 258 3.76 10.46 14.24
CA ALA A 258 3.98 10.11 12.84
C ALA A 258 3.10 10.93 11.90
N LEU A 259 1.80 10.99 12.22
CA LEU A 259 0.82 11.79 11.49
C LEU A 259 1.22 13.26 11.48
N SER A 260 1.67 13.77 12.62
CA SER A 260 2.01 15.17 12.79
C SER A 260 3.29 15.56 12.05
N ALA A 261 4.34 14.74 12.14
CA ALA A 261 5.59 14.96 11.41
C ALA A 261 5.37 14.93 9.89
N ARG A 262 4.57 13.99 9.38
CA ARG A 262 4.21 13.89 7.96
C ARG A 262 3.39 15.10 7.48
N ALA A 263 2.39 15.49 8.26
CA ALA A 263 1.49 16.59 7.91
C ALA A 263 2.23 17.92 7.77
N VAL A 264 3.23 18.16 8.63
CA VAL A 264 3.98 19.42 8.63
C VAL A 264 5.13 19.42 7.63
N THR A 265 5.86 18.31 7.48
CA THR A 265 6.99 18.26 6.54
C THR A 265 6.59 18.08 5.09
N GLY A 266 5.43 17.47 4.82
CA GLY A 266 5.06 17.12 3.45
C GLY A 266 5.80 15.87 2.91
N LYS A 267 6.65 15.20 3.71
CA LYS A 267 7.57 14.15 3.26
C LYS A 267 7.10 12.75 3.64
N PRO A 268 7.10 11.77 2.72
CA PRO A 268 6.52 10.46 2.95
C PRO A 268 7.23 9.68 4.07
N ILE A 269 6.47 8.88 4.81
CA ILE A 269 7.03 7.87 5.71
C ILE A 269 7.36 6.65 4.86
N LYS A 270 8.61 6.18 4.93
CA LYS A 270 9.10 5.05 4.13
C LYS A 270 9.14 3.74 4.91
N PHE A 271 9.59 3.81 6.15
CA PHE A 271 9.81 2.62 6.98
C PHE A 271 9.28 2.80 8.40
N VAL A 272 8.95 1.66 9.00
CA VAL A 272 8.49 1.54 10.38
C VAL A 272 9.28 0.46 11.12
N GLY A 273 9.85 0.83 12.26
CA GLY A 273 10.45 -0.09 13.21
C GLY A 273 9.41 -0.67 14.15
N ILE A 274 9.21 -1.99 14.09
CA ILE A 274 8.18 -2.74 14.82
C ILE A 274 8.74 -3.59 15.97
N GLY A 275 9.93 -3.24 16.46
CA GLY A 275 10.61 -3.97 17.53
C GLY A 275 12.09 -3.63 17.62
N GLU A 276 12.80 -4.25 18.55
CA GLU A 276 14.23 -3.99 18.78
C GLU A 276 15.16 -4.87 17.93
N LYS A 277 14.71 -6.03 17.45
CA LYS A 277 15.57 -6.96 16.72
C LYS A 277 15.96 -6.39 15.37
N ILE A 278 17.10 -6.84 14.83
CA ILE A 278 17.63 -6.35 13.54
C ILE A 278 16.70 -6.62 12.35
N GLY A 279 15.81 -7.62 12.45
CA GLY A 279 14.80 -7.92 11.44
C GLY A 279 13.48 -7.17 11.61
N ASP A 280 13.29 -6.43 12.70
CA ASP A 280 12.01 -5.80 13.04
C ASP A 280 11.88 -4.44 12.31
N LEU A 281 11.77 -4.50 10.99
CA LEU A 281 11.59 -3.36 10.09
C LEU A 281 10.59 -3.72 9.00
N ASP A 282 9.57 -2.89 8.81
CA ASP A 282 8.59 -3.04 7.74
C ASP A 282 8.52 -1.78 6.86
N ASP A 283 8.08 -1.98 5.62
CA ASP A 283 7.69 -0.89 4.73
C ASP A 283 6.43 -0.19 5.28
N PHE A 284 6.36 1.14 5.16
CA PHE A 284 5.17 1.87 5.61
C PHE A 284 4.05 1.84 4.56
N HIS A 285 2.89 1.34 4.99
CA HIS A 285 1.67 1.24 4.17
C HIS A 285 0.56 2.12 4.78
N PRO A 286 0.31 3.32 4.23
CA PRO A 286 -0.70 4.25 4.76
C PRO A 286 -2.11 3.66 4.87
N ASP A 287 -2.51 2.84 3.89
CA ASP A 287 -3.78 2.12 3.81
C ASP A 287 -3.97 1.13 4.96
N ARG A 288 -2.94 0.31 5.23
CA ARG A 288 -2.97 -0.66 6.34
C ARG A 288 -2.99 0.05 7.68
N MET A 289 -2.23 1.14 7.82
CA MET A 289 -2.16 1.91 9.06
C MET A 289 -3.48 2.63 9.35
N ALA A 290 -4.11 3.27 8.36
CA ALA A 290 -5.42 3.88 8.53
C ALA A 290 -6.50 2.85 8.90
N SER A 291 -6.46 1.68 8.28
CA SER A 291 -7.39 0.58 8.58
C SER A 291 -7.21 0.05 10.00
N ARG A 292 -5.96 -0.07 10.45
CA ARG A 292 -5.62 -0.46 11.82
C ARG A 292 -6.07 0.57 12.84
N ILE A 293 -5.81 1.87 12.59
CA ILE A 293 -6.23 2.97 13.46
C ILE A 293 -7.75 2.97 13.65
N LEU A 294 -8.52 2.72 12.59
CA LEU A 294 -9.98 2.71 12.69
C LEU A 294 -10.53 1.48 13.41
N GLY A 295 -9.74 0.41 13.62
CA GLY A 295 -10.19 -0.80 14.31
C GLY A 295 -11.34 -1.55 13.61
N MET A 296 -11.67 -1.16 12.38
CA MET A 296 -12.90 -1.54 11.69
C MET A 296 -12.62 -2.20 10.33
N GLY A 297 -11.67 -3.15 10.30
CA GLY A 297 -11.32 -3.91 9.09
C GLY A 297 -12.53 -4.57 8.43
N ASP A 298 -13.49 -5.04 9.23
CA ASP A 298 -14.73 -5.64 8.73
C ASP A 298 -15.65 -4.62 8.03
N VAL A 299 -15.72 -3.38 8.53
CA VAL A 299 -16.57 -2.34 7.92
C VAL A 299 -15.93 -1.81 6.64
N LEU A 300 -14.60 -1.66 6.61
CA LEU A 300 -13.88 -1.34 5.38
C LEU A 300 -14.05 -2.44 4.33
N SER A 301 -13.94 -3.71 4.74
CA SER A 301 -14.24 -4.85 3.86
C SER A 301 -15.67 -4.85 3.34
N LEU A 302 -16.65 -4.44 4.16
CA LEU A 302 -18.04 -4.28 3.75
C LEU A 302 -18.23 -3.11 2.78
N ILE A 303 -17.50 -2.01 2.97
CA ILE A 303 -17.50 -0.86 2.06
C ILE A 303 -16.89 -1.25 0.71
N GLU A 304 -15.74 -1.93 0.70
CA GLU A 304 -15.11 -2.46 -0.53
C GLU A 304 -16.04 -3.46 -1.25
N LYS A 305 -16.72 -4.34 -0.51
CA LYS A 305 -17.75 -5.24 -1.04
C LYS A 305 -18.96 -4.49 -1.59
N ALA A 306 -19.38 -3.40 -0.94
CA ALA A 306 -20.49 -2.56 -1.41
C ALA A 306 -20.11 -1.79 -2.69
N GLU A 307 -18.86 -1.35 -2.82
CA GLU A 307 -18.34 -0.71 -4.04
C GLU A 307 -18.19 -1.70 -5.20
N THR A 308 -17.66 -2.89 -4.95
CA THR A 308 -17.68 -3.98 -5.95
C THR A 308 -19.11 -4.42 -6.26
N ALA A 309 -20.05 -4.29 -5.32
CA ALA A 309 -21.47 -4.49 -5.57
C ALA A 309 -22.14 -3.34 -6.32
N ILE A 310 -21.59 -2.11 -6.37
CA ILE A 310 -22.05 -1.04 -7.29
C ILE A 310 -21.70 -1.39 -8.75
N ASP A 311 -20.65 -2.20 -8.96
CA ASP A 311 -20.42 -2.90 -10.22
C ASP A 311 -21.59 -3.87 -10.58
N ARG A 312 -22.63 -3.98 -9.73
CA ARG A 312 -23.93 -4.60 -10.09
C ARG A 312 -24.59 -3.99 -11.31
N LYS A 313 -24.39 -2.72 -11.67
CA LYS A 313 -24.93 -2.24 -12.96
C LYS A 313 -24.31 -3.00 -14.14
N LYS A 314 -22.99 -3.25 -14.09
CA LYS A 314 -22.32 -4.14 -15.06
C LYS A 314 -22.75 -5.59 -14.89
N ALA A 315 -22.96 -6.05 -13.64
CA ALA A 315 -23.45 -7.40 -13.39
C ALA A 315 -24.91 -7.62 -13.82
N GLU A 316 -25.75 -6.58 -13.79
CA GLU A 316 -27.15 -6.57 -14.24
C GLU A 316 -27.22 -6.44 -15.77
N GLU A 317 -26.34 -5.67 -16.39
CA GLU A 317 -26.14 -5.70 -17.85
C GLU A 317 -25.69 -7.09 -18.30
N LEU A 318 -24.74 -7.70 -17.58
CA LEU A 318 -24.30 -9.07 -17.80
C LEU A 318 -25.45 -10.06 -17.53
N GLU A 319 -26.25 -9.87 -16.48
CA GLU A 319 -27.41 -10.71 -16.17
C GLU A 319 -28.49 -10.58 -17.25
N GLN A 320 -28.75 -9.38 -17.76
CA GLN A 320 -29.66 -9.14 -18.88
C GLN A 320 -29.15 -9.77 -20.18
N LYS A 321 -27.84 -9.70 -20.46
CA LYS A 321 -27.20 -10.38 -21.59
C LYS A 321 -27.27 -11.92 -21.47
N ILE A 322 -27.03 -12.45 -20.26
CA ILE A 322 -27.18 -13.86 -19.92
C ILE A 322 -28.64 -14.31 -20.11
N ARG A 323 -29.61 -13.52 -19.61
CA ARG A 323 -31.06 -13.79 -19.80
C ARG A 323 -31.48 -13.74 -21.27
N ARG A 324 -30.82 -12.92 -22.09
CA ARG A 324 -31.09 -12.78 -23.53
C ARG A 324 -30.32 -13.80 -24.40
N ASN A 325 -29.50 -14.70 -23.82
CA ASN A 325 -28.64 -15.64 -24.55
C ASN A 325 -27.73 -14.97 -25.60
N LYS A 326 -27.33 -13.71 -25.39
CA LYS A 326 -26.49 -12.94 -26.30
C LYS A 326 -25.09 -12.78 -25.72
N ILE A 327 -24.36 -13.88 -25.62
CA ILE A 327 -22.95 -13.87 -25.28
C ILE A 327 -22.15 -13.92 -26.58
N ASP A 328 -21.30 -12.93 -26.79
CA ASP A 328 -20.60 -12.69 -28.04
C ASP A 328 -19.07 -12.63 -27.85
N PHE A 329 -18.30 -12.32 -28.90
CA PHE A 329 -16.83 -12.24 -28.77
C PHE A 329 -16.34 -11.00 -28.01
N ASN A 330 -17.15 -9.94 -27.90
CA ASN A 330 -16.80 -8.77 -27.09
C ASN A 330 -16.82 -9.15 -25.60
N ASP A 331 -17.81 -9.93 -25.17
CA ASP A 331 -17.91 -10.41 -23.79
C ASP A 331 -16.73 -11.33 -23.43
N LEU A 332 -16.32 -12.21 -24.36
CA LEU A 332 -15.15 -13.07 -24.18
C LEU A 332 -13.85 -12.24 -24.05
N TYR A 333 -13.73 -11.17 -24.84
CA TYR A 333 -12.58 -10.26 -24.80
C TYR A 333 -12.49 -9.49 -23.47
N GLU A 334 -13.63 -9.00 -22.97
CA GLU A 334 -13.70 -8.31 -21.67
C GLU A 334 -13.31 -9.24 -20.51
N GLN A 335 -13.79 -10.48 -20.51
CA GLN A 335 -13.44 -11.46 -19.49
C GLN A 335 -11.93 -11.75 -19.45
N ILE A 336 -11.29 -11.92 -20.62
CA ILE A 336 -9.84 -12.13 -20.70
C ILE A 336 -9.08 -10.91 -20.14
N ASN A 337 -9.55 -9.69 -20.43
CA ASN A 337 -8.94 -8.48 -19.88
C ASN A 337 -9.10 -8.33 -18.36
N GLN A 338 -10.23 -8.78 -17.80
CA GLN A 338 -10.42 -8.80 -16.35
C GLN A 338 -9.46 -9.77 -15.67
N VAL A 339 -9.31 -10.98 -16.21
CA VAL A 339 -8.37 -11.98 -15.67
C VAL A 339 -6.93 -11.47 -15.71
N LYS A 340 -6.50 -10.83 -16.80
CA LYS A 340 -5.17 -10.21 -16.89
C LYS A 340 -4.93 -9.09 -15.88
N LYS A 341 -5.97 -8.33 -15.51
CA LYS A 341 -5.87 -7.25 -14.51
C LYS A 341 -5.69 -7.77 -13.09
N MET A 342 -6.07 -9.01 -12.81
CA MET A 342 -5.97 -9.63 -11.49
C MET A 342 -4.57 -10.17 -11.15
N GLY A 343 -3.58 -10.00 -12.04
CA GLY A 343 -2.19 -10.44 -11.81
C GLY A 343 -1.93 -11.87 -12.27
N SER A 344 -0.97 -12.56 -11.64
CA SER A 344 -0.57 -13.90 -12.05
C SER A 344 -1.75 -14.88 -11.88
N ILE A 345 -2.12 -15.55 -12.97
CA ILE A 345 -3.24 -16.50 -12.99
C ILE A 345 -2.97 -17.70 -12.07
N LYS A 346 -1.68 -17.98 -11.84
CA LYS A 346 -1.20 -19.01 -10.92
C LYS A 346 -1.64 -18.75 -9.48
N ASP A 347 -1.57 -17.48 -9.03
CA ASP A 347 -1.94 -17.09 -7.67
C ASP A 347 -3.46 -17.08 -7.47
N THR A 348 -4.22 -16.69 -8.50
CA THR A 348 -5.69 -16.70 -8.44
C THR A 348 -6.30 -18.10 -8.50
N LEU A 349 -5.71 -19.02 -9.27
CA LEU A 349 -6.11 -20.43 -9.30
C LEU A 349 -5.78 -21.16 -7.99
N ALA A 350 -4.68 -20.78 -7.32
CA ALA A 350 -4.31 -21.31 -6.01
C ALA A 350 -5.29 -20.93 -4.89
N MET A 351 -6.08 -19.86 -5.08
CA MET A 351 -7.08 -19.39 -4.12
C MET A 351 -8.47 -20.04 -4.26
N ILE A 352 -8.71 -20.88 -5.28
CA ILE A 352 -10.01 -21.56 -5.47
C ILE A 352 -10.10 -22.83 -4.60
N PRO A 353 -11.01 -22.88 -3.60
CA PRO A 353 -11.15 -24.04 -2.72
C PRO A 353 -11.55 -25.30 -3.50
N GLY A 354 -10.80 -26.39 -3.33
CA GLY A 354 -11.10 -27.71 -3.94
C GLY A 354 -10.45 -27.98 -5.31
N LEU A 355 -9.82 -26.98 -5.96
CA LEU A 355 -9.07 -27.17 -7.21
C LEU A 355 -7.53 -27.10 -7.04
N GLY A 356 -7.04 -26.51 -5.93
CA GLY A 356 -5.61 -26.27 -5.72
C GLY A 356 -4.71 -27.50 -5.69
N LYS A 357 -5.22 -28.72 -5.41
CA LYS A 357 -4.39 -29.94 -5.36
C LYS A 357 -4.21 -30.66 -6.70
N LYS A 358 -4.97 -30.32 -7.75
CA LYS A 358 -4.92 -31.01 -9.06
C LYS A 358 -4.31 -30.20 -10.19
N MET A 359 -3.99 -28.93 -9.96
CA MET A 359 -3.49 -28.00 -11.00
C MET A 359 -2.17 -27.30 -10.64
N GLN A 360 -1.46 -27.76 -9.58
CA GLN A 360 -0.16 -27.19 -9.17
C GLN A 360 0.93 -27.30 -10.25
N ASP A 361 0.81 -28.26 -11.18
CA ASP A 361 1.80 -28.53 -12.24
C ASP A 361 1.37 -28.06 -13.65
N VAL A 362 0.26 -27.32 -13.77
CA VAL A 362 -0.17 -26.81 -15.08
C VAL A 362 0.48 -25.46 -15.32
N ASP A 363 1.49 -25.43 -16.19
CA ASP A 363 2.11 -24.19 -16.64
C ASP A 363 1.13 -23.47 -17.59
N VAL A 364 0.48 -22.42 -17.07
CA VAL A 364 -0.48 -21.63 -17.84
C VAL A 364 0.30 -20.58 -18.62
N ASP A 365 0.51 -20.82 -19.92
CA ASP A 365 1.16 -19.88 -20.82
C ASP A 365 0.29 -18.62 -21.00
N GLU A 366 0.66 -17.53 -20.33
CA GLU A 366 -0.03 -16.23 -20.40
C GLU A 366 -0.11 -15.68 -21.83
N ARG A 367 0.81 -16.07 -22.72
CA ARG A 367 0.82 -15.67 -24.13
C ARG A 367 -0.36 -16.23 -24.92
N GLN A 368 -1.04 -17.27 -24.41
CA GLN A 368 -2.24 -17.78 -25.06
C GLN A 368 -3.38 -16.76 -25.02
N PHE A 369 -3.49 -15.97 -23.95
CA PHE A 369 -4.51 -14.93 -23.85
C PHE A 369 -4.26 -13.80 -24.86
N ASP A 370 -3.00 -13.41 -25.09
CA ASP A 370 -2.63 -12.47 -26.16
C ASP A 370 -3.08 -12.96 -27.53
N ARG A 371 -2.88 -14.25 -27.83
CA ARG A 371 -3.27 -14.85 -29.12
C ARG A 371 -4.78 -14.84 -29.32
N VAL A 372 -5.56 -15.16 -28.29
CA VAL A 372 -7.02 -15.10 -28.34
C VAL A 372 -7.51 -13.67 -28.55
N GLN A 373 -6.89 -12.69 -27.86
CA GLN A 373 -7.20 -11.27 -28.06
C GLN A 373 -6.90 -10.81 -29.48
N ALA A 374 -5.75 -11.17 -30.04
CA ALA A 374 -5.39 -10.83 -31.42
C ALA A 374 -6.39 -11.39 -32.44
N ILE A 375 -6.87 -12.62 -32.22
CA ILE A 375 -7.91 -13.24 -33.05
C ILE A 375 -9.23 -12.46 -32.97
N ILE A 376 -9.69 -12.10 -31.78
CA ILE A 376 -10.95 -11.34 -31.60
C ILE A 376 -10.82 -9.94 -32.21
N LEU A 377 -9.69 -9.26 -32.00
CA LEU A 377 -9.42 -7.94 -32.54
C LEU A 377 -9.36 -7.90 -34.08
N SER A 378 -9.06 -9.04 -34.72
CA SER A 378 -9.05 -9.21 -36.18
C SER A 378 -10.45 -9.46 -36.79
N MET A 379 -11.48 -9.56 -35.95
CA MET A 379 -12.88 -9.62 -36.38
C MET A 379 -13.47 -8.21 -36.51
N THR A 380 -14.41 -8.06 -37.43
CA THR A 380 -15.26 -6.87 -37.54
C THR A 380 -16.29 -6.84 -36.42
N ARG A 381 -16.85 -5.67 -36.12
CA ARG A 381 -17.90 -5.51 -35.08
C ARG A 381 -19.08 -6.47 -35.27
N GLN A 382 -19.56 -6.62 -36.51
CA GLN A 382 -20.66 -7.52 -36.84
C GLN A 382 -20.33 -8.99 -36.58
N GLU A 383 -19.10 -9.42 -36.87
CA GLU A 383 -18.64 -10.79 -36.59
C GLU A 383 -18.44 -11.04 -35.10
N ARG A 384 -18.07 -10.00 -34.32
CA ARG A 384 -17.95 -10.13 -32.87
C ARG A 384 -19.31 -10.27 -32.20
N GLU A 385 -20.28 -9.46 -32.63
CA GLU A 385 -21.66 -9.47 -32.11
C GLU A 385 -22.47 -10.69 -32.58
N ASN A 386 -22.13 -11.26 -33.75
CA ASN A 386 -22.80 -12.43 -34.30
C ASN A 386 -21.79 -13.51 -34.79
N PRO A 387 -21.44 -14.47 -33.92
CA PRO A 387 -20.49 -15.55 -34.23
C PRO A 387 -20.88 -16.45 -35.41
N ASP A 388 -22.17 -16.55 -35.73
CA ASP A 388 -22.66 -17.42 -36.80
C ASP A 388 -22.33 -16.88 -38.20
N LEU A 389 -21.94 -15.61 -38.32
CA LEU A 389 -21.50 -15.02 -39.58
C LEU A 389 -20.12 -15.51 -40.02
N ILE A 390 -19.34 -16.17 -39.13
CA ILE A 390 -17.95 -16.56 -39.40
C ILE A 390 -17.88 -17.82 -40.27
N ASN A 391 -17.89 -17.61 -41.57
CA ASN A 391 -17.71 -18.65 -42.60
C ASN A 391 -16.21 -18.95 -42.86
N PRO A 392 -15.88 -20.02 -43.63
CA PRO A 392 -14.49 -20.39 -43.91
C PRO A 392 -13.63 -19.28 -44.55
N SER A 393 -14.23 -18.43 -45.39
CA SER A 393 -13.53 -17.29 -46.00
C SER A 393 -13.14 -16.23 -44.96
N ARG A 394 -14.05 -15.91 -44.03
CA ARG A 394 -13.81 -14.97 -42.94
C ARG A 394 -12.77 -15.52 -41.95
N LYS A 395 -12.78 -16.83 -41.67
CA LYS A 395 -11.75 -17.47 -40.84
C LYS A 395 -10.36 -17.30 -41.42
N ARG A 396 -10.19 -17.48 -42.74
CA ARG A 396 -8.90 -17.24 -43.43
C ARG A 396 -8.45 -15.79 -43.31
N ARG A 397 -9.36 -14.82 -43.46
CA ARG A 397 -9.08 -13.39 -43.28
C ARG A 397 -8.65 -13.06 -41.86
N ILE A 398 -9.36 -13.57 -40.86
CA ILE A 398 -9.05 -13.36 -39.43
C ILE A 398 -7.68 -13.95 -39.10
N ALA A 399 -7.43 -15.20 -39.50
CA ALA A 399 -6.17 -15.90 -39.30
C ALA A 399 -4.98 -15.13 -39.90
N ALA A 400 -5.12 -14.65 -41.14
CA ALA A 400 -4.10 -13.83 -41.79
C ALA A 400 -3.89 -12.48 -41.08
N GLY A 401 -4.96 -11.85 -40.56
CA GLY A 401 -4.89 -10.57 -39.88
C GLY A 401 -4.16 -10.60 -38.53
N CYS A 402 -4.24 -11.73 -37.79
CA CYS A 402 -3.54 -11.90 -36.52
C CYS A 402 -2.28 -12.77 -36.59
N GLY A 403 -1.88 -13.23 -37.80
CA GLY A 403 -0.72 -14.11 -37.98
C GLY A 403 -0.88 -15.49 -37.33
N GLN A 404 -2.11 -16.01 -37.24
CA GLN A 404 -2.43 -17.31 -36.65
C GLN A 404 -2.92 -18.30 -37.72
N GLN A 405 -3.09 -19.56 -37.34
CA GLN A 405 -3.69 -20.55 -38.24
C GLN A 405 -5.23 -20.55 -38.13
N VAL A 406 -5.89 -21.02 -39.19
CA VAL A 406 -7.37 -21.18 -39.22
C VAL A 406 -7.84 -22.11 -38.09
N GLU A 407 -7.01 -23.08 -37.69
CA GLU A 407 -7.27 -23.96 -36.56
C GLU A 407 -7.39 -23.22 -35.23
N ASP A 408 -6.53 -22.22 -34.99
CA ASP A 408 -6.58 -21.43 -33.76
C ASP A 408 -7.82 -20.54 -33.71
N VAL A 409 -8.23 -20.00 -34.86
CA VAL A 409 -9.52 -19.30 -34.99
C VAL A 409 -10.68 -20.25 -34.69
N ASN A 410 -10.62 -21.51 -35.14
CA ASN A 410 -11.65 -22.51 -34.81
C ASN A 410 -11.69 -22.85 -33.32
N LYS A 411 -10.53 -22.93 -32.65
CA LYS A 411 -10.47 -23.16 -31.19
C LYS A 411 -11.18 -22.05 -30.43
N VAL A 412 -10.94 -20.78 -30.78
CA VAL A 412 -11.59 -19.62 -30.15
C VAL A 412 -13.11 -19.62 -30.39
N ILE A 413 -13.56 -19.92 -31.60
CA ILE A 413 -15.00 -20.05 -31.92
C ILE A 413 -15.63 -21.17 -31.09
N ASN A 414 -14.95 -22.31 -30.95
CA ASN A 414 -15.44 -23.44 -30.18
C ASN A 414 -15.49 -23.13 -28.68
N GLN A 415 -14.51 -22.40 -28.14
CA GLN A 415 -14.51 -21.92 -26.76
C GLN A 415 -15.73 -21.03 -26.49
N LEU A 416 -16.02 -20.07 -27.37
CA LEU A 416 -17.22 -19.23 -27.25
C LEU A 416 -18.50 -20.09 -27.28
N ARG A 417 -18.60 -21.07 -28.17
CA ARG A 417 -19.76 -21.97 -28.26
C ARG A 417 -19.93 -22.84 -27.01
N GLN A 418 -18.84 -23.34 -26.44
CA GLN A 418 -18.85 -24.07 -25.17
C GLN A 418 -19.33 -23.18 -24.03
N MET A 419 -18.84 -21.94 -23.98
CA MET A 419 -19.27 -20.94 -23.01
C MET A 419 -20.77 -20.67 -23.15
N GLN A 420 -21.26 -20.39 -24.36
CA GLN A 420 -22.69 -20.22 -24.65
C GLN A 420 -23.53 -21.45 -24.23
N LYS A 421 -23.00 -22.68 -24.40
CA LYS A 421 -23.67 -23.93 -23.98
C LYS A 421 -23.76 -24.03 -22.45
N LEU A 422 -22.69 -23.72 -21.74
CA LEU A 422 -22.65 -23.68 -20.27
C LEU A 422 -23.62 -22.61 -19.74
N PHE A 423 -23.62 -21.41 -20.33
CA PHE A 423 -24.54 -20.33 -19.93
C PHE A 423 -26.01 -20.69 -20.18
N LYS A 424 -26.33 -21.38 -21.28
CA LYS A 424 -27.69 -21.93 -21.51
C LYS A 424 -28.10 -22.96 -20.45
N GLN A 425 -27.16 -23.77 -19.97
CA GLN A 425 -27.42 -24.76 -18.91
C GLN A 425 -27.63 -24.10 -17.54
N PHE A 426 -26.91 -23.01 -17.24
CA PHE A 426 -27.06 -22.26 -15.99
C PHE A 426 -28.23 -21.27 -16.00
N GLY A 427 -28.62 -20.73 -17.16
CA GLY A 427 -29.75 -19.80 -17.35
C GLY A 427 -31.12 -20.47 -17.48
N GLY A 428 -31.18 -21.81 -17.56
CA GLY A 428 -32.43 -22.56 -17.64
C GLY A 428 -33.20 -22.62 -16.31
N LYS A 429 -34.53 -22.71 -16.37
CA LYS A 429 -35.47 -22.77 -15.21
C LYS A 429 -35.11 -23.82 -14.13
N GLY A 430 -34.21 -24.76 -14.38
CA GLY A 430 -33.72 -25.76 -13.42
C GLY A 430 -32.72 -25.24 -12.37
N SER A 431 -31.96 -24.17 -12.65
CA SER A 431 -30.97 -23.63 -11.69
C SER A 431 -31.62 -22.89 -10.52
N LYS A 432 -32.77 -22.23 -10.74
CA LYS A 432 -33.58 -21.62 -9.67
C LYS A 432 -34.07 -22.63 -8.63
N LYS A 433 -34.30 -23.90 -9.01
CA LYS A 433 -34.72 -24.96 -8.07
C LYS A 433 -33.55 -25.48 -7.23
N ARG A 434 -32.35 -25.62 -7.83
CA ARG A 434 -31.12 -26.01 -7.12
C ARG A 434 -30.57 -24.92 -6.20
N LEU A 435 -30.68 -23.66 -6.60
CA LEU A 435 -30.28 -22.53 -5.76
C LEU A 435 -31.26 -22.33 -4.58
N LYS A 436 -32.55 -22.65 -4.75
CA LYS A 436 -33.52 -22.70 -3.64
C LYS A 436 -33.27 -23.87 -2.69
N SER A 437 -32.85 -25.05 -3.17
CA SER A 437 -32.58 -26.19 -2.30
C SER A 437 -31.30 -26.03 -1.47
N MET A 438 -30.29 -25.29 -1.94
CA MET A 438 -29.13 -24.92 -1.13
C MET A 438 -29.43 -23.82 -0.10
N ARG A 439 -30.46 -23.00 -0.32
CA ARG A 439 -30.91 -21.95 0.62
C ARG A 439 -31.88 -22.46 1.70
N GLY A 440 -32.42 -23.67 1.56
CA GLY A 440 -33.40 -24.27 2.48
C GLY A 440 -32.80 -25.07 3.65
N GLY A 441 -31.48 -25.26 3.69
CA GLY A 441 -30.81 -26.11 4.70
C GLY A 441 -30.32 -25.40 5.96
N PHE A 442 -30.58 -24.10 6.14
CA PHE A 442 -30.06 -23.30 7.26
C PHE A 442 -31.12 -22.66 8.17
N ASN A 443 -32.41 -22.98 7.99
CA ASN A 443 -33.49 -22.52 8.88
C ASN A 443 -34.16 -23.71 9.59
N GLY A 444 -33.47 -24.27 10.58
CA GLY A 444 -34.00 -25.40 11.36
C GLY A 444 -33.23 -25.67 12.64
N LEU A 445 -32.99 -24.64 13.46
CA LEU A 445 -32.66 -24.76 14.87
C LEU A 445 -33.40 -23.64 15.62
N GLU A 446 -34.68 -23.89 15.95
CA GLU A 446 -35.38 -23.14 16.99
C GLU A 446 -34.87 -23.63 18.35
N PHE A 447 -34.42 -22.69 19.17
CA PHE A 447 -34.17 -22.90 20.59
C PHE A 447 -35.52 -23.07 21.31
N GLN A 448 -35.66 -24.17 22.07
CA GLN A 448 -36.37 -24.15 23.34
C GLN A 448 -35.34 -24.09 24.46
#